data_AF-X1C580-F1
#
_entry.id   AF-X1C580-F1
#
_cell.length_a   1.000
_cell.length_b   1.000
_cell.length_c   1.000
_cell.angle_alpha   90.00
_cell.angle_beta   90.00
_cell.angle_gamma   90.00
#
_symmetry.space_group_name_H-M   'P 1'
#
loop_
_entity.id
_entity.type
_entity.pdbx_description
1 polymer ?
#
loop_
_entity_poly.entity_id
_entity_poly.type
_entity_poly.pdbx_seq_one_letter_code
_entity_poly.pdbx_strand_id
1 'polypeptide(L)' 'DLIVLDEVNIAAAWKLIEPNEVVKLISDKPLNVELILTGRGADAELIERADLVTEMVKIKHPYDKGIKARKGIDY' A
#
# COMPACT_ATOMS: atom_id res chain seq x y z
N ASP A 1 -8.60 -2.53 16.61
CA ASP A 1 -9.05 -3.21 15.37
C ASP A 1 -8.12 -2.86 14.23
N LEU A 2 -8.07 -3.67 13.18
CA LEU A 2 -7.14 -3.50 12.06
C LEU A 2 -7.89 -3.60 10.72
N ILE A 3 -7.62 -2.66 9.81
CA ILE A 3 -8.07 -2.70 8.42
C ILE A 3 -6.84 -2.69 7.52
N VAL A 4 -6.79 -3.62 6.57
CA VAL A 4 -5.75 -3.70 5.54
C VAL A 4 -6.36 -3.32 4.21
N LEU A 5 -5.85 -2.25 3.62
CA LEU A 5 -6.20 -1.76 2.29
C LEU A 5 -5.09 -2.18 1.33
N ASP A 6 -5.21 -3.41 0.83
CA ASP A 6 -4.20 -4.02 -0.04
C ASP A 6 -4.23 -3.37 -1.44
N GLU A 7 -3.07 -2.97 -1.95
CA GLU A 7 -2.85 -2.31 -3.24
C GLU A 7 -3.59 -0.98 -3.45
N VAL A 8 -4.04 -0.34 -2.36
CA VAL A 8 -4.74 0.95 -2.40
C VAL A 8 -3.87 2.07 -2.96
N ASN A 9 -2.56 2.03 -2.72
CA ASN A 9 -1.63 3.03 -3.25
C ASN A 9 -1.61 3.00 -4.78
N ILE A 10 -1.63 1.79 -5.37
CA ILE A 10 -1.68 1.62 -6.83
C ILE A 10 -3.03 2.11 -7.37
N ALA A 11 -4.13 1.76 -6.69
CA ALA A 11 -5.46 2.20 -7.10
C ALA A 11 -5.57 3.74 -7.13
N ALA A 12 -5.05 4.43 -6.11
CA ALA A 12 -4.99 5.88 -6.07
C ALA A 12 -4.05 6.46 -7.15
N ALA A 13 -2.84 5.90 -7.30
CA ALA A 13 -1.87 6.34 -8.30
C ALA A 13 -2.41 6.21 -9.74
N TRP A 14 -3.25 5.21 -10.00
CA TRP A 14 -3.89 5.00 -11.30
C TRP A 14 -5.25 5.69 -11.44
N LYS A 15 -5.66 6.49 -10.44
CA LYS A 15 -6.96 7.20 -10.41
C LYS A 15 -8.17 6.27 -10.55
N LEU A 16 -8.05 5.03 -10.07
CA LEU A 16 -9.20 4.14 -9.92
C LEU A 16 -10.07 4.57 -8.72
N ILE A 17 -9.43 5.22 -7.75
CA ILE A 17 -10.04 5.95 -6.65
C ILE A 17 -9.34 7.31 -6.53
N GLU A 18 -10.02 8.30 -5.97
CA GLU A 18 -9.43 9.61 -5.78
C GLU A 18 -8.44 9.58 -4.60
N PRO A 19 -7.18 10.02 -4.76
CA PRO A 19 -6.19 10.00 -3.67
C PRO A 19 -6.66 10.71 -2.40
N ASN A 20 -7.43 11.80 -2.57
CA ASN A 20 -8.01 12.56 -1.47
C ASN A 20 -9.01 11.74 -0.63
N GLU A 21 -9.67 10.73 -1.22
CA GLU A 21 -10.55 9.84 -0.45
C GLU A 21 -9.74 8.91 0.47
N VAL A 22 -8.57 8.46 0.01
CA VAL A 22 -7.66 7.64 0.84
C VAL A 22 -7.05 8.49 1.96
N VAL A 23 -6.66 9.74 1.67
CA VAL A 23 -6.17 10.67 2.68
C VAL A 23 -7.25 10.94 3.74
N LYS A 24 -8.50 11.16 3.30
CA LYS A 24 -9.63 11.41 4.20
C LYS A 24 -9.89 10.23 5.13
N LEU A 25 -9.75 8.99 4.64
CA LEU A 25 -9.87 7.77 5.44
C LEU A 25 -8.94 7.76 6.67
N ILE A 26 -7.74 8.32 6.56
CA ILE A 26 -6.80 8.43 7.70
C ILE A 26 -7.38 9.34 8.79
N SER A 27 -8.04 10.43 8.41
CA SER A 27 -8.64 11.38 9.34
C SER A 27 -9.99 10.92 9.90
N ASP A 28 -10.78 10.19 9.12
CA ASP A 28 -12.14 9.77 9.49
C ASP A 28 -12.17 8.47 10.31
N LYS A 29 -11.05 7.72 10.38
CA LYS A 29 -11.01 6.44 11.09
C LYS A 29 -11.27 6.63 12.60
N PRO A 30 -11.96 5.67 13.26
CA PRO A 30 -12.01 5.63 14.72
C PRO A 30 -10.60 5.53 15.34
N LEU A 31 -10.41 6.13 16.51
CA LEU A 31 -9.10 6.19 17.19
C LEU A 31 -8.50 4.81 17.49
N ASN A 32 -9.33 3.79 17.72
CA ASN A 32 -8.91 2.42 18.05
C ASN A 32 -8.71 1.53 16.81
N VAL A 33 -8.77 2.08 15.60
CA VAL A 33 -8.58 1.37 14.34
C VAL A 33 -7.22 1.71 13.75
N GLU A 34 -6.43 0.67 13.47
CA GLU A 34 -5.20 0.75 12.69
C GLU A 34 -5.49 0.55 11.20
N LEU A 35 -4.84 1.34 10.35
CA LEU A 35 -4.90 1.19 8.90
C LEU A 35 -3.54 0.74 8.37
N ILE A 36 -3.52 -0.29 7.52
CA ILE A 36 -2.34 -0.68 6.75
C ILE A 36 -2.65 -0.45 5.27
N LEU A 37 -1.89 0.44 4.64
CA LEU A 37 -2.01 0.75 3.21
C LEU A 37 -0.83 0.09 2.48
N THR A 38 -1.10 -0.77 1.50
CA THR A 38 -0.05 -1.42 0.70
C THR A 38 -0.10 -0.98 -0.76
N GLY A 39 0.95 -1.38 -1.48
CA GLY A 39 1.11 -1.09 -2.90
C GLY A 39 2.14 0.00 -3.17
N ARG A 40 2.57 0.06 -4.44
CA ARG A 40 3.62 0.98 -4.91
C ARG A 40 3.06 2.37 -5.18
N GLY A 41 3.95 3.37 -5.17
CA GLY A 41 3.60 4.73 -5.59
C GLY A 41 2.61 5.42 -4.64
N ALA A 42 2.80 5.23 -3.33
CA ALA A 42 2.03 5.96 -2.32
C ALA A 42 2.14 7.47 -2.56
N ASP A 43 1.02 8.16 -2.47
CA ASP A 43 0.96 9.61 -2.59
C ASP A 43 1.79 10.30 -1.49
N ALA A 44 2.42 11.43 -1.81
CA ALA A 44 3.27 12.15 -0.86
C ALA A 44 2.51 12.57 0.40
N GLU A 45 1.24 12.97 0.27
CA GLU A 45 0.41 13.36 1.42
C GLU A 45 0.07 12.15 2.31
N LEU A 46 -0.12 10.96 1.72
CA LEU A 46 -0.31 9.72 2.49
C LEU A 46 0.94 9.37 3.29
N ILE A 47 2.12 9.52 2.67
CA ILE A 47 3.42 9.28 3.33
C ILE A 47 3.62 10.24 4.49
N GLU A 48 3.33 11.53 4.29
CA GLU A 48 3.50 12.57 5.32
C GLU A 48 2.58 12.34 6.53
N ARG A 49 1.35 11.87 6.31
CA ARG A 49 0.35 11.65 7.36
C ARG A 49 0.49 10.32 8.08
N ALA A 50 1.25 9.36 7.54
CA ALA A 50 1.37 8.04 8.12
C ALA A 50 2.31 8.05 9.34
N ASP A 51 1.89 7.39 10.42
CA ASP A 51 2.72 7.23 11.63
C ASP A 51 3.95 6.35 11.37
N LEU A 52 3.84 5.39 10.44
CA LEU A 52 4.91 4.48 10.04
C LEU A 52 4.88 4.28 8.53
N VAL A 53 6.04 4.48 7.90
CA VAL A 53 6.25 4.22 6.46
C VAL A 53 7.43 3.27 6.29
N THR A 54 7.24 2.20 5.51
CA THR A 54 8.30 1.27 5.12
C THR A 54 8.36 1.17 3.61
N GLU A 55 9.53 1.43 3.04
CA GLU A 55 9.78 1.27 1.61
C GLU A 55 10.44 -0.08 1.31
N MET A 56 9.77 -0.90 0.49
CA MET A 56 10.32 -2.17 0.01
C MET A 56 11.07 -1.97 -1.31
N VAL A 57 12.39 -1.82 -1.25
CA VAL A 57 13.24 -1.67 -2.44
C VAL A 57 13.63 -3.05 -2.99
N LYS A 58 13.34 -3.31 -4.27
CA LYS A 58 13.70 -4.56 -4.95
C LYS A 58 15.21 -4.63 -5.22
N ILE A 59 15.98 -5.16 -4.27
CA ILE A 59 17.43 -5.40 -4.43
C ILE A 59 17.71 -6.61 -5.35
N LYS A 60 16.92 -7.68 -5.22
CA LYS A 60 16.98 -8.88 -6.07
C LYS A 60 15.64 -9.62 -6.04
N HIS A 61 15.23 -10.23 -7.14
CA HIS A 61 14.01 -11.04 -7.18
C HIS A 61 14.18 -12.31 -8.04
N PRO A 62 13.61 -13.48 -7.68
CA PRO A 62 13.67 -14.69 -8.50
C PRO A 62 13.19 -14.48 -9.95
N TYR A 63 12.20 -13.61 -10.12
CA TYR A 63 11.70 -13.19 -11.44
C TYR A 63 12.80 -12.64 -12.35
N ASP A 64 13.82 -11.95 -11.81
CA ASP A 64 14.94 -11.42 -12.59
C ASP A 64 15.80 -12.54 -13.21
N LYS A 65 15.66 -13.78 -12.72
CA LYS A 65 16.28 -15.01 -13.27
C LYS A 65 15.33 -15.84 -14.12
N GLY A 66 14.16 -15.31 -14.47
CA GLY A 66 13.13 -16.01 -15.26
C GLY A 66 12.28 -17.00 -14.45
N ILE A 67 12.42 -17.04 -13.12
CA ILE A 67 11.57 -17.90 -12.27
C ILE A 67 10.17 -17.26 -12.20
N LYS A 68 9.17 -18.01 -12.68
CA LYS A 68 7.76 -17.58 -12.64
C LYS A 68 7.18 -17.66 -11.23
N ALA A 69 6.02 -17.02 -11.05
CA ALA A 69 5.27 -17.04 -9.81
C ALA A 69 4.97 -18.48 -9.34
N ARG A 70 5.12 -18.72 -8.04
CA ARG A 70 4.96 -20.03 -7.40
C ARG A 70 3.78 -20.00 -6.45
N LYS A 71 2.94 -21.02 -6.52
CA LYS A 71 1.83 -21.22 -5.60
C LYS A 71 2.32 -21.37 -4.16
N GLY A 72 1.69 -20.68 -3.22
CA GLY A 72 2.03 -20.62 -1.81
C GLY A 72 3.19 -19.68 -1.47
N ILE A 73 3.78 -19.00 -2.46
CA ILE A 73 4.84 -18.01 -2.24
C ILE A 73 4.47 -16.66 -2.86
N ASP A 74 4.16 -16.66 -4.16
CA ASP A 74 3.87 -15.45 -4.93
C ASP A 74 2.35 -15.26 -5.12
N TYR A 75 1.57 -16.35 -5.00
CA TYR A 75 0.09 -16.38 -5.04
C TYR A 75 -0.49 -17.63 -4.38
#